data_AF-A0A0Q0CDR7-F1
#
_entry.id   AF-A0A0Q0CDR7-F1
#
_cell.length_a   1.000
_cell.length_b   1.000
_cell.length_c   1.000
_cell.angle_alpha   90.00
_cell.angle_beta   90.00
_cell.angle_gamma   90.00
#
_symmetry.space_group_name_H-M   'P 1'
#
loop_
_entity.id
_entity.type
_entity.pdbx_description
1 polymer ?
#
loop_
_entity_poly.entity_id
_entity_poly.type
_entity_poly.pdbx_seq_one_letter_code
_entity_poly.pdbx_strand_id
1 'polypeptide(L)'
;MNTHGAYAQVAGKPNGARYLGWGLLLAALAWAWQGAEMNPMALVRDSSNMATFASDFFPPDFREWRSYLKEMLITIQIALWGTALAIVCSIPLGILCAENITPWWIHLPLRRCMDAFRSINEMVFAMLFVVAVGLGPFAGVLAL
;
A
#
# COMPACT_ATOMS: atom_id res chain seq x y z
N MET A 1 -36.83 1.50 39.10
CA MET A 1 -36.89 2.83 38.45
C MET A 1 -35.70 3.63 38.96
N ASN A 2 -34.88 4.16 38.05
CA ASN A 2 -33.76 5.12 38.23
C ASN A 2 -32.34 4.56 38.02
N THR A 3 -31.87 4.62 36.77
CA THR A 3 -30.48 4.32 36.33
C THR A 3 -29.81 5.51 35.60
N HIS A 4 -30.16 6.76 35.92
CA HIS A 4 -29.67 7.94 35.17
C HIS A 4 -28.46 8.68 35.78
N GLY A 5 -27.54 7.98 36.46
CA GLY A 5 -26.48 8.61 37.27
C GLY A 5 -25.06 8.71 36.69
N ALA A 6 -24.73 8.14 35.52
CA ALA A 6 -23.31 7.84 35.21
C ALA A 6 -22.72 8.40 33.91
N TYR A 7 -23.33 9.39 33.25
CA TYR A 7 -22.78 9.98 32.01
C TYR A 7 -22.41 11.46 32.11
N ALA A 8 -22.16 11.99 33.32
CA ALA A 8 -21.95 13.42 33.53
C ALA A 8 -20.50 13.84 33.81
N GLN A 9 -19.49 13.03 33.47
CA GLN A 9 -18.09 13.43 33.69
C GLN A 9 -17.13 12.99 32.58
N VAL A 10 -17.17 13.72 31.45
CA VAL A 10 -15.96 14.04 30.67
C VAL A 10 -16.06 15.49 30.16
N ALA A 11 -16.44 16.42 31.04
CA ALA A 11 -16.32 17.85 30.77
C ALA A 11 -14.88 18.30 31.05
N GLY A 12 -13.95 17.85 30.18
CA GLY A 12 -12.59 18.37 30.17
C GLY A 12 -12.60 19.82 29.70
N LYS A 13 -12.08 20.73 30.54
CA LYS A 13 -11.87 22.18 30.32
C LYS A 13 -11.66 22.55 28.84
N PRO A 14 -12.19 23.70 28.35
CA PRO A 14 -11.86 24.21 27.02
C PRO A 14 -10.37 24.57 27.00
N ASN A 15 -9.54 23.59 26.60
CA ASN A 15 -8.10 23.68 26.65
C ASN A 15 -7.65 24.65 25.55
N GLY A 16 -7.02 25.77 25.93
CA GLY A 16 -6.31 26.67 25.00
C GLY A 16 -5.32 25.93 24.08
N ALA A 17 -4.84 24.76 24.53
CA ALA A 17 -4.07 23.81 23.74
C ALA A 17 -4.80 23.28 22.48
N ARG A 18 -6.14 23.14 22.48
CA ARG A 18 -6.90 22.77 21.27
C ARG A 18 -6.93 23.91 20.26
N TYR A 19 -7.10 25.15 20.71
CA TYR A 19 -7.06 26.32 19.82
C TYR A 19 -5.65 26.57 19.27
N LEU A 20 -4.61 26.36 20.07
CA LEU A 20 -3.22 26.35 19.60
C LEU A 20 -2.98 25.23 18.59
N GLY A 21 -3.49 24.03 18.83
CA GLY A 21 -3.41 22.91 17.88
C GLY A 21 -4.10 23.23 16.55
N TRP A 22 -5.30 23.82 16.58
CA TRP A 22 -6.01 24.28 15.38
C TRP A 22 -5.27 25.41 14.66
N GLY A 23 -4.68 26.35 15.39
CA GLY A 23 -3.86 27.43 14.81
C GLY A 23 -2.61 26.90 14.11
N LEU A 24 -1.91 25.96 14.73
CA LEU A 24 -0.71 25.33 14.17
C LEU A 24 -1.06 24.46 12.96
N LEU A 25 -2.19 23.76 12.99
CA LEU A 25 -2.72 22.99 11.86
C LEU A 25 -3.11 23.91 10.68
N LEU A 26 -3.78 25.03 10.94
CA LEU A 26 -4.11 26.02 9.91
C LEU A 26 -2.86 26.69 9.33
N ALA A 27 -1.86 26.99 10.15
CA ALA A 27 -0.58 27.52 9.68
C ALA A 27 0.17 26.50 8.82
N ALA A 28 0.19 25.22 9.22
CA ALA A 28 0.76 24.14 8.43
C ALA A 28 0.02 23.93 7.10
N LEU A 29 -1.32 24.03 7.09
CA LEU A 29 -2.14 23.99 5.88
C LEU A 29 -1.88 25.19 4.96
N ALA A 30 -1.74 26.39 5.51
CA ALA A 30 -1.43 27.59 4.74
C ALA A 30 -0.02 27.53 4.13
N TRP A 31 0.96 26.99 4.86
CA TRP A 31 2.30 26.71 4.34
C TRP A 31 2.23 25.66 3.22
N ALA A 32 1.53 24.55 3.47
CA ALA A 32 1.35 23.49 2.49
C ALA A 32 0.66 23.98 1.22
N TRP A 33 -0.26 24.93 1.33
CA TRP A 33 -0.93 25.54 0.17
C TRP A 33 0.04 26.28 -0.75
N GLN A 34 1.03 26.98 -0.20
CA GLN A 34 2.07 27.63 -1.00
C GLN A 34 3.00 26.61 -1.67
N GLY A 35 3.35 25.52 -0.96
CA GLY A 35 4.17 24.45 -1.52
C GLY A 35 3.44 23.56 -2.54
N ALA A 36 2.12 23.49 -2.47
CA ALA A 36 1.29 22.67 -3.36
C ALA A 36 0.97 23.34 -4.71
N GLU A 37 1.50 24.54 -4.98
CA GLU A 37 1.23 25.34 -6.19
C GLU A 37 -0.24 25.31 -6.62
N MET A 38 -1.14 25.32 -5.62
CA MET A 38 -2.54 25.01 -5.84
C MET A 38 -3.21 26.23 -6.49
N ASN A 39 -3.18 26.23 -7.82
CA ASN A 39 -3.67 27.32 -8.66
C ASN A 39 -5.06 26.93 -9.21
N PRO A 40 -6.16 27.28 -8.51
CA PRO A 40 -7.52 26.99 -8.98
C PRO A 40 -7.83 27.66 -10.32
N MET A 41 -7.08 28.69 -10.70
CA MET A 41 -7.20 29.33 -12.01
C MET A 41 -6.58 28.49 -13.14
N ALA A 42 -5.57 27.65 -12.86
CA ALA A 42 -5.04 26.69 -13.83
C ALA A 42 -6.10 25.63 -14.19
N LEU A 43 -6.89 25.18 -13.22
CA LEU A 43 -7.99 24.23 -13.46
C LEU A 43 -9.06 24.78 -14.43
N VAL A 44 -9.37 26.08 -14.36
CA VAL A 44 -10.33 26.74 -15.27
C VAL A 44 -9.69 27.04 -16.62
N ARG A 45 -8.41 27.42 -16.65
CA ARG A 45 -7.68 27.75 -17.89
C ARG A 45 -7.33 26.51 -18.72
N ASP A 46 -6.99 25.40 -18.06
CA ASP A 46 -6.65 24.11 -18.68
C ASP A 46 -7.88 23.20 -18.85
N SER A 47 -9.08 23.69 -18.50
CA SER A 47 -10.34 22.95 -18.67
C SER A 47 -10.61 22.57 -20.12
N SER A 48 -10.16 23.38 -21.08
CA SER A 48 -10.21 23.05 -22.51
C SER A 48 -9.27 21.90 -22.89
N ASN A 49 -8.11 21.81 -22.24
CA ASN A 49 -7.14 20.72 -22.46
C ASN A 49 -7.66 19.43 -21.81
N MET A 50 -8.28 19.51 -20.62
CA MET A 50 -8.98 18.39 -20.00
C MET A 50 -10.12 17.87 -20.88
N ALA A 51 -10.87 18.74 -21.57
CA ALA A 51 -11.91 18.34 -22.50
C ALA A 51 -11.36 17.58 -23.71
N THR A 52 -10.20 18.00 -24.25
CA THR A 52 -9.50 17.29 -25.34
C THR A 52 -9.02 15.91 -24.90
N PHE A 53 -8.38 15.79 -23.73
CA PHE A 53 -7.99 14.49 -23.19
C PHE A 53 -9.20 13.59 -22.94
N ALA A 54 -10.31 14.13 -22.42
CA ALA A 54 -11.54 13.39 -22.22
C ALA A 54 -12.17 12.91 -23.54
N SER A 55 -12.07 13.71 -24.62
CA SER A 55 -12.49 13.26 -25.95
C SER A 55 -11.53 12.24 -26.57
N ASP A 56 -10.23 12.28 -26.23
CA ASP A 56 -9.24 11.29 -26.68
C ASP A 56 -9.47 9.91 -26.03
N PHE A 57 -10.12 9.85 -24.86
CA PHE A 57 -10.63 8.59 -24.28
C PHE A 57 -11.84 8.03 -25.06
N PHE A 58 -12.51 8.81 -25.91
CA PHE A 58 -13.70 8.45 -26.69
C PHE A 58 -13.48 8.71 -28.19
N PRO A 59 -12.77 7.81 -28.88
CA PRO A 59 -13.30 6.46 -29.07
C PRO A 59 -12.36 5.40 -28.47
N PRO A 60 -12.80 4.62 -27.46
CA PRO A 60 -12.00 3.52 -26.94
C PRO A 60 -11.70 2.52 -28.07
N ASP A 61 -10.42 2.37 -28.42
CA ASP A 61 -10.00 1.45 -29.46
C ASP A 61 -9.93 0.02 -28.89
N PHE A 62 -11.03 -0.73 -29.06
CA PHE A 62 -11.11 -2.14 -28.67
C PHE A 62 -10.45 -3.10 -29.67
N ARG A 63 -9.75 -2.61 -30.71
CA ARG A 63 -9.09 -3.48 -31.70
C ARG A 63 -8.01 -4.36 -31.07
N GLU A 64 -7.38 -3.92 -29.98
CA GLU A 64 -6.30 -4.64 -29.30
C GLU A 64 -6.74 -5.49 -28.10
N TRP A 65 -8.01 -5.89 -28.02
CA TRP A 65 -8.52 -6.74 -26.93
C TRP A 65 -7.69 -8.01 -26.69
N ARG A 66 -7.07 -8.57 -27.75
CA ARG A 66 -6.15 -9.71 -27.65
C ARG A 66 -4.86 -9.36 -26.90
N SER A 67 -4.35 -8.15 -27.07
CA SER A 67 -3.16 -7.65 -26.36
C SER A 67 -3.48 -7.47 -24.87
N TYR A 68 -4.63 -6.87 -24.54
CA TYR A 68 -5.08 -6.72 -23.16
C TYR A 68 -5.31 -8.07 -22.46
N LEU A 69 -5.93 -9.03 -23.14
CA LEU A 69 -6.07 -10.38 -22.60
C LEU A 69 -4.72 -11.06 -22.37
N LYS A 70 -3.73 -10.83 -23.25
CA LYS A 70 -2.38 -11.36 -23.07
C LYS A 70 -1.71 -10.77 -21.82
N GLU A 71 -1.78 -9.46 -21.62
CA GLU A 71 -1.26 -8.78 -20.42
C GLU A 71 -1.97 -9.25 -19.15
N MET A 72 -3.29 -9.40 -19.18
CA MET A 72 -4.05 -9.99 -18.06
C MET A 72 -3.64 -11.44 -17.77
N LEU A 73 -3.35 -12.23 -18.80
CA LEU A 73 -2.87 -13.60 -18.61
C LEU A 73 -1.50 -13.62 -17.95
N ILE A 74 -0.63 -12.66 -18.28
CA ILE A 74 0.70 -12.52 -17.67
C ILE A 74 0.58 -12.21 -16.17
N THR A 75 -0.36 -11.35 -15.73
CA THR A 75 -0.56 -11.08 -14.29
C THR A 75 -1.01 -12.33 -13.54
N ILE A 76 -1.90 -13.13 -14.14
CA ILE A 76 -2.34 -14.42 -13.57
C ILE A 76 -1.17 -15.40 -13.48
N GLN A 77 -0.35 -15.50 -14.53
CA GLN A 77 0.84 -16.35 -14.52
C GLN A 77 1.82 -15.95 -13.42
N ILE A 78 2.03 -14.64 -13.23
CA ILE A 78 2.90 -14.11 -12.17
C ILE A 78 2.36 -14.52 -10.80
N ALA A 79 1.07 -14.29 -10.54
CA ALA A 79 0.44 -14.62 -9.26
C ALA A 79 0.46 -16.14 -8.99
N LEU A 80 0.22 -16.97 -10.01
CA LEU A 80 0.26 -18.42 -9.89
C LEU A 80 1.66 -18.92 -9.53
N TRP A 81 2.69 -18.45 -10.23
CA TRP A 81 4.07 -18.86 -9.95
C TRP A 81 4.56 -18.34 -8.60
N GLY A 82 4.26 -17.09 -8.23
CA GLY A 82 4.59 -16.53 -6.92
C GLY A 82 3.95 -17.35 -5.79
N THR A 83 2.65 -17.66 -5.91
CA THR A 83 1.96 -18.49 -4.92
C THR A 83 2.50 -19.92 -4.86
N ALA A 84 2.83 -20.53 -6.01
CA ALA A 84 3.39 -21.87 -6.05
C ALA A 84 4.75 -21.93 -5.33
N LEU A 85 5.64 -20.96 -5.59
CA LEU A 85 6.93 -20.85 -4.89
C LEU A 85 6.74 -20.55 -3.41
N ALA A 86 5.81 -19.66 -3.05
CA ALA A 86 5.48 -19.37 -1.66
C ALA A 86 5.01 -20.61 -0.90
N ILE A 87 4.15 -21.45 -1.49
CA ILE A 87 3.70 -22.71 -0.88
C ILE A 87 4.87 -23.68 -0.68
N VAL A 88 5.70 -23.87 -1.71
CA VAL A 88 6.85 -24.79 -1.65
C VAL A 88 7.85 -24.36 -0.57
N CYS A 89 8.11 -23.06 -0.43
CA CYS A 89 9.00 -22.52 0.61
C CYS A 89 8.34 -22.48 2.00
N SER A 90 7.03 -22.24 2.09
CA SER A 90 6.30 -22.10 3.35
C SER A 90 6.17 -23.43 4.10
N ILE A 91 5.98 -24.56 3.40
CA ILE A 91 5.86 -25.89 4.03
C ILE A 91 7.07 -26.23 4.92
N PRO A 92 8.33 -26.24 4.42
CA PRO A 92 9.48 -26.56 5.25
C PRO A 92 9.73 -25.51 6.34
N LEU A 93 9.61 -24.21 6.01
CA LEU A 93 9.81 -23.13 6.98
C LEU A 93 8.76 -23.14 8.11
N GLY A 94 7.52 -23.51 7.79
CA GLY A 94 6.44 -23.66 8.75
C GLY A 94 6.67 -24.81 9.73
N ILE A 95 7.15 -25.97 9.24
CA ILE A 95 7.50 -27.10 10.10
C ILE A 95 8.67 -26.73 11.03
N LEU A 96 9.67 -26.02 10.53
CA LEU A 96 10.81 -25.57 11.32
C LEU A 96 10.48 -24.44 12.32
N CYS A 97 9.36 -23.75 12.15
CA CYS A 97 8.85 -22.78 13.13
C CYS A 97 7.98 -23.42 14.22
N ALA A 98 7.57 -24.68 14.06
CA ALA A 98 6.65 -25.35 14.98
C ALA A 98 7.35 -25.76 16.29
N GLU A 99 6.92 -25.15 17.40
CA GLU A 99 7.45 -25.40 18.76
C GLU A 99 7.33 -26.88 19.21
N ASN A 100 6.43 -27.65 18.60
CA ASN A 100 6.24 -29.07 18.90
C ASN A 100 7.26 -30.00 18.20
N ILE A 101 7.88 -29.55 17.11
CA ILE A 101 8.73 -30.41 16.25
C ILE A 101 10.21 -30.02 16.38
N THR A 102 10.53 -28.74 16.63
CA THR A 102 11.91 -28.25 16.66
C THR A 102 12.35 -27.74 18.05
N PRO A 103 13.63 -27.92 18.43
CA PRO A 103 14.16 -27.41 19.68
C PRO A 103 14.19 -25.87 19.71
N TRP A 104 14.18 -25.31 20.92
CA TRP A 104 14.03 -23.87 21.14
C TRP A 104 15.08 -22.97 20.48
N TRP A 105 16.29 -23.51 20.28
CA TRP A 105 17.37 -22.81 19.58
C TRP A 105 17.11 -22.62 18.08
N ILE A 106 16.26 -23.43 17.45
CA ILE A 106 15.97 -23.36 16.02
C ILE A 106 14.68 -22.58 15.77
N HIS A 107 13.63 -22.81 16.57
CA HIS A 107 12.35 -22.14 16.34
C HIS A 107 12.47 -20.62 16.54
N LEU A 108 13.29 -20.15 17.49
CA LEU A 108 13.34 -18.74 17.88
C LEU A 108 14.01 -17.85 16.82
N PRO A 109 15.19 -18.19 16.27
CA PRO A 109 15.76 -17.41 15.18
C PRO A 109 14.90 -17.46 13.92
N LEU A 110 14.33 -18.63 13.59
CA LEU A 110 13.52 -18.77 12.37
C LEU A 110 12.24 -17.92 12.44
N ARG A 111 11.56 -17.93 13.60
CA ARG A 111 10.39 -17.08 13.84
C ARG A 111 10.73 -15.60 13.73
N ARG A 112 11.89 -15.16 14.27
CA ARG A 112 12.36 -13.78 14.10
C ARG A 112 12.67 -13.45 12.64
N CYS A 113 13.24 -14.36 11.86
CA CYS A 113 13.44 -14.15 10.43
C CYS A 113 12.10 -13.98 9.69
N MET A 114 11.09 -14.80 10.01
CA MET A 114 9.75 -14.67 9.42
C MET A 114 9.09 -13.34 9.81
N ASP A 115 9.20 -12.93 11.07
CA ASP A 115 8.71 -11.63 11.54
C ASP A 115 9.44 -10.48 10.83
N ALA A 116 10.74 -10.62 10.55
CA ALA A 116 11.53 -9.64 9.79
C ALA A 116 11.08 -9.55 8.33
N PHE A 117 10.91 -10.68 7.63
CA PHE A 117 10.38 -10.70 6.26
C PHE A 117 9.00 -10.05 6.16
N ARG A 118 8.15 -10.24 7.17
CA ARG A 118 6.83 -9.61 7.24
C ARG A 118 6.90 -8.12 7.60
N SER A 119 7.90 -7.71 8.37
CA SER A 119 8.11 -6.31 8.74
C SER A 119 8.70 -5.48 7.60
N ILE A 120 9.46 -6.10 6.70
CA ILE A 120 9.95 -5.46 5.48
C ILE A 120 8.78 -5.38 4.51
N ASN A 121 8.52 -4.17 3.98
CA ASN A 121 7.44 -3.98 3.02
C ASN A 121 7.77 -4.63 1.66
N GLU A 122 6.77 -5.20 1.01
CA GLU A 122 6.88 -5.81 -0.33
C GLU A 122 7.53 -4.90 -1.38
N MET A 123 7.35 -3.57 -1.30
CA MET A 123 7.96 -2.62 -2.23
C MET A 123 9.49 -2.66 -2.20
N VAL A 124 10.09 -2.96 -1.03
CA VAL A 124 11.54 -3.06 -0.90
C VAL A 124 12.06 -4.28 -1.66
N PHE A 125 11.40 -5.43 -1.51
CA PHE A 125 11.75 -6.64 -2.25
C PHE A 125 11.52 -6.47 -3.76
N ALA A 126 10.43 -5.82 -4.15
CA ALA A 126 10.16 -5.51 -5.55
C ALA A 126 11.31 -4.69 -6.18
N MET A 127 11.75 -3.62 -5.52
CA MET A 127 12.87 -2.82 -6.03
C MET A 127 14.19 -3.60 -6.06
N LEU A 128 14.48 -4.42 -5.03
CA LEU A 128 15.69 -5.24 -4.99
C LEU A 128 15.73 -6.24 -6.15
N PHE A 129 14.64 -6.97 -6.40
CA PHE A 129 14.58 -7.96 -7.47
C PHE A 129 14.54 -7.33 -8.87
N VAL A 130 13.92 -6.16 -9.03
CA VAL A 130 13.97 -5.40 -10.29
C VAL A 130 15.39 -4.97 -10.62
N VAL A 131 16.20 -4.56 -9.63
CA VAL A 131 17.61 -4.22 -9.88
C VAL A 131 18.45 -5.47 -10.15
N ALA A 132 18.17 -6.59 -9.47
CA ALA A 132 18.94 -7.82 -9.61
C ALA A 132 18.70 -8.56 -10.94
N VAL A 133 17.45 -8.60 -11.42
CA VAL A 133 17.08 -9.38 -12.62
C VAL A 133 16.63 -8.51 -13.80
N GLY A 134 16.39 -7.22 -13.56
CA GLY A 134 15.85 -6.29 -14.54
C GLY A 134 14.32 -6.17 -14.50
N LEU A 135 13.79 -5.36 -15.41
CA LEU A 135 12.35 -5.16 -15.57
C LEU A 135 11.74 -6.36 -16.31
N GLY A 136 10.79 -7.03 -15.68
CA GLY A 136 10.07 -8.14 -16.33
C GLY A 136 9.14 -8.91 -15.38
N PRO A 137 8.31 -9.81 -15.91
CA PRO A 137 7.36 -10.60 -15.13
C PRO A 137 8.04 -11.50 -14.09
N PHE A 138 9.27 -11.94 -14.36
CA PHE A 138 10.05 -12.76 -13.43
C PHE A 138 10.42 -12.02 -12.13
N ALA A 139 10.74 -10.72 -12.21
CA ALA A 139 10.98 -9.92 -11.01
C ALA A 139 9.71 -9.81 -10.14
N GLY A 140 8.54 -9.71 -10.78
CA GLY A 140 7.23 -9.74 -10.10
C GLY A 140 6.96 -11.08 -9.41
N VAL A 141 7.29 -12.21 -10.04
CA VAL A 141 7.15 -13.54 -9.45
C VAL A 141 8.00 -13.71 -8.18
N LEU A 142 9.22 -13.16 -8.16
CA LEU A 142 10.13 -13.26 -7.02
C LEU A 142 9.80 -12.30 -5.87
N ALA A 143 9.15 -11.17 -6.19
CA ALA A 143 8.76 -10.17 -5.20
C ALA A 143 7.52 -10.58 -4.40
N LEU A 144 6.68 -11.44 -4.96
CA LEU A 144 5.45 -11.98 -4.35
C LEU A 144 5.75 -13.27 -3.56
#